data_AF-A0A3Q3ENX1-F1
#
_entry.id   AF-A0A3Q3ENX1-F1
#
_cell.length_a   1.000
_cell.length_b   1.000
_cell.length_c   1.000
_cell.angle_alpha   90.00
_cell.angle_beta   90.00
_cell.angle_gamma   90.00
#
_symmetry.space_group_name_H-M   'P 1'
#
loop_
_entity.id
_entity.type
_entity.pdbx_description
1 polymer ?
#
loop_
_entity_poly.entity_id
_entity_poly.type
_entity_poly.pdbx_seq_one_letter_code
_entity_poly.pdbx_strand_id
1 'polypeptide(L)'
;MWIGCFKSCGVTFTAASPIVIDFTWRTDGARMQTGQGSGALRVQSERVSRVCRKLCLPAVMATSCVRTVGAFLGKCGNCSANFNTVTSQLSRQVLSRQICVSSTLHRKNLAAAGPEKFTLEFIQKQVEEYNVGKRHLANMMGEDPENFTQEDIDRSITYLFPSGLFEKRARPLMKHPEEIFPKQTAVQWGEDGRPFHSLFYTGKQSYYSLMHEIYGKILSIEKYQDRLRAKGLFSQDVKHISFGTSRWLTKEELESLLVETISPHDYDRLVKLMERLLSMPYCATEEEFVLRYRRQLEAQSRKQMVPPLEKDERGVAFSTAEGRRKTSESSVVLRDCGSGRVSINGQDYLHYLTVLQDREQLMFPLQFMGMLGRFDLECSVSGGGRSSQAGALRLAVARAMCSFLSEGEVETMRQAGLLTPDPRVRERKKPGQEGARKKFTWKKR
;
A
#
# COMPACT_ATOMS: atom_id res chain seq x y z
N MET A 1 -15.74 -42.77 -35.39
CA MET A 1 -15.07 -42.74 -34.08
C MET A 1 -15.10 -41.30 -33.60
N TRP A 2 -15.86 -41.03 -32.54
CA TRP A 2 -16.29 -39.70 -32.09
C TRP A 2 -15.10 -38.77 -31.75
N ILE A 3 -15.09 -37.55 -32.31
CA ILE A 3 -14.30 -36.43 -31.81
C ILE A 3 -15.30 -35.33 -31.48
N GLY A 4 -15.64 -35.24 -30.19
CA GLY A 4 -16.58 -34.29 -29.63
C GLY A 4 -15.91 -32.95 -29.31
N CYS A 5 -16.60 -31.89 -29.70
CA CYS A 5 -16.41 -30.50 -29.29
C CYS A 5 -16.11 -30.33 -27.79
N PHE A 6 -15.04 -29.60 -27.46
CA PHE A 6 -14.92 -28.92 -26.18
C PHE A 6 -14.85 -27.41 -26.42
N LYS A 7 -15.95 -26.73 -26.10
CA LYS A 7 -16.08 -25.27 -26.11
C LYS A 7 -15.26 -24.70 -24.94
N SER A 8 -14.48 -23.65 -25.22
CA SER A 8 -13.78 -22.86 -24.22
C SER A 8 -14.80 -22.04 -23.40
N CYS A 9 -14.91 -22.33 -22.11
CA CYS A 9 -15.43 -21.37 -21.14
C CYS A 9 -14.28 -20.50 -20.67
N GLY A 10 -14.26 -19.23 -21.12
CA GLY A 10 -13.41 -18.20 -20.55
C GLY A 10 -13.94 -17.82 -19.18
N VAL A 11 -13.22 -18.18 -18.12
CA VAL A 11 -13.45 -17.68 -16.77
C VAL A 11 -12.58 -16.44 -16.59
N THR A 12 -13.22 -15.28 -16.56
CA THR A 12 -12.63 -14.02 -16.11
C THR A 12 -12.49 -14.05 -14.60
N PHE A 13 -11.25 -14.08 -14.09
CA PHE A 13 -10.97 -13.92 -12.66
C PHE A 13 -11.20 -12.46 -12.24
N THR A 14 -12.25 -12.22 -11.48
CA THR A 14 -12.49 -10.98 -10.72
C THR A 14 -12.04 -11.19 -9.27
N ALA A 15 -11.22 -10.25 -8.76
CA ALA A 15 -10.86 -10.02 -7.36
C ALA A 15 -10.54 -11.27 -6.50
N ALA A 16 -9.25 -11.52 -6.28
CA ALA A 16 -8.78 -12.54 -5.34
C ALA A 16 -9.18 -12.16 -3.91
N SER A 17 -10.15 -12.88 -3.35
CA SER A 17 -10.37 -12.96 -1.90
C SER A 17 -9.10 -13.50 -1.23
N PRO A 18 -8.74 -13.04 -0.01
CA PRO A 18 -7.65 -13.63 0.76
C PRO A 18 -7.92 -15.13 0.96
N ILE A 19 -6.87 -15.95 0.85
CA ILE A 19 -6.94 -17.38 1.14
C ILE A 19 -7.06 -17.51 2.66
N VAL A 20 -8.30 -17.56 3.14
CA VAL A 20 -8.61 -17.95 4.52
C VAL A 20 -8.41 -19.46 4.57
N ILE A 21 -7.51 -19.92 5.42
CA ILE A 21 -7.36 -21.36 5.68
C ILE A 21 -8.48 -21.73 6.65
N ASP A 22 -9.57 -22.26 6.12
CA ASP A 22 -10.62 -22.87 6.94
C ASP A 22 -10.08 -24.17 7.54
N PHE A 23 -9.58 -24.08 8.77
CA PHE A 23 -9.38 -25.26 9.61
C PHE A 23 -10.74 -25.68 10.17
N THR A 24 -11.50 -26.47 9.41
CA THR A 24 -12.62 -27.22 10.00
C THR A 24 -12.04 -28.29 10.92
N TRP A 25 -11.89 -27.96 12.21
CA TRP A 25 -11.53 -28.92 13.25
C TRP A 25 -12.74 -29.81 13.53
N ARG A 26 -12.82 -30.96 12.85
CA ARG A 26 -13.82 -31.98 13.15
C ARG A 26 -13.42 -32.67 14.45
N THR A 27 -14.12 -32.36 15.54
CA THR A 27 -14.01 -33.09 16.82
C THR A 27 -14.73 -34.43 16.70
N ASP A 28 -14.09 -35.42 16.07
CA ASP A 28 -14.54 -36.80 16.18
C ASP A 28 -14.03 -37.35 17.51
N GLY A 29 -14.98 -37.60 18.43
CA GLY A 29 -14.74 -38.27 19.69
C GLY A 29 -14.25 -39.70 19.47
N ALA A 30 -12.92 -39.87 19.45
CA ALA A 30 -12.28 -41.18 19.39
C ALA A 30 -11.75 -41.57 20.77
N ARG A 31 -12.40 -42.58 21.34
CA ARG A 31 -12.05 -43.32 22.55
C ARG A 31 -10.61 -43.85 22.45
N MET A 32 -9.73 -43.41 23.35
CA MET A 32 -8.37 -43.95 23.49
C MET A 32 -8.43 -45.44 23.86
N GLN A 33 -7.95 -46.31 22.96
CA GLN A 33 -7.41 -47.62 23.32
C GLN A 33 -5.89 -47.52 23.25
N THR A 34 -5.25 -47.84 24.38
CA THR A 34 -3.81 -47.96 24.54
C THR A 34 -3.29 -49.16 23.74
N GLY A 35 -2.33 -48.93 22.86
CA GLY A 35 -1.56 -49.97 22.17
C GLY A 35 -0.10 -49.56 22.06
N GLN A 36 0.76 -50.29 22.76
CA GLN A 36 2.21 -50.23 22.66
C GLN A 36 2.68 -50.63 21.26
N GLY A 37 3.76 -50.01 20.75
CA GLY A 37 4.38 -50.43 19.50
C GLY A 37 5.60 -49.61 19.11
N SER A 38 6.77 -50.14 19.43
CA SER A 38 8.12 -49.74 19.02
C SER A 38 8.33 -49.55 17.51
N GLY A 39 9.21 -48.63 17.11
CA GLY A 39 9.74 -48.60 15.74
C GLY A 39 10.68 -47.44 15.47
N ALA A 40 11.98 -47.73 15.49
CA ALA A 40 13.06 -46.80 15.17
C ALA A 40 13.22 -46.56 13.66
N LEU A 41 14.02 -45.52 13.36
CA LEU A 41 14.90 -45.32 12.19
C LEU A 41 14.44 -44.42 11.02
N ARG A 42 15.15 -43.28 10.96
CA ARG A 42 16.06 -42.88 9.86
C ARG A 42 15.42 -42.14 8.67
N VAL A 43 15.50 -40.80 8.74
CA VAL A 43 15.39 -39.93 7.57
C VAL A 43 16.77 -39.84 6.91
N GLN A 44 16.91 -40.50 5.76
CA GLN A 44 18.00 -40.24 4.82
C GLN A 44 17.69 -38.97 4.03
N SER A 45 18.70 -38.11 3.95
CA SER A 45 18.82 -37.01 3.01
C SER A 45 18.82 -37.53 1.58
N GLU A 46 18.03 -36.93 0.69
CA GLU A 46 18.34 -36.94 -0.73
C GLU A 46 18.05 -35.60 -1.39
N ARG A 47 19.09 -35.17 -2.11
CA ARG A 47 19.26 -33.91 -2.82
C ARG A 47 19.01 -34.23 -4.29
N VAL A 48 17.96 -33.68 -4.92
CA VAL A 48 17.78 -33.81 -6.38
C VAL A 48 17.33 -32.49 -7.00
N SER A 49 18.32 -31.84 -7.62
CA SER A 49 18.32 -31.35 -9.00
C SER A 49 17.28 -30.32 -9.48
N ARG A 50 17.81 -29.13 -9.78
CA ARG A 50 17.30 -28.17 -10.76
C ARG A 50 16.92 -28.86 -12.07
N VAL A 51 15.70 -28.64 -12.52
CA VAL A 51 15.36 -28.71 -13.95
C VAL A 51 14.69 -27.40 -14.34
N CYS A 52 15.43 -26.60 -15.11
CA CYS A 52 14.91 -25.46 -15.86
C CYS A 52 13.78 -25.92 -16.79
N ARG A 53 12.58 -25.34 -16.65
CA ARG A 53 11.59 -25.34 -17.73
C ARG A 53 11.32 -23.92 -18.22
N LYS A 54 11.44 -23.81 -19.54
CA LYS A 54 11.18 -22.67 -20.41
C LYS A 54 9.77 -22.12 -20.18
N LEU A 55 9.69 -20.82 -19.90
CA LEU A 55 8.45 -20.05 -19.97
C LEU A 55 8.23 -19.62 -21.43
N CYS A 56 7.24 -20.22 -22.09
CA CYS A 56 6.61 -19.68 -23.28
C CYS A 56 5.55 -18.66 -22.83
N LEU A 57 5.69 -17.42 -23.27
CA LEU A 57 4.65 -16.37 -23.22
C LEU A 57 3.88 -16.41 -24.54
N PRO A 58 2.53 -16.41 -24.56
CA PRO A 58 1.78 -15.95 -25.71
C PRO A 58 1.53 -14.44 -25.60
N ALA A 59 1.84 -13.75 -26.69
CA ALA A 59 1.43 -12.39 -26.98
C ALA A 59 -0.05 -12.34 -27.33
N VAL A 60 -0.78 -11.33 -26.83
CA VAL A 60 -2.05 -10.89 -27.41
C VAL A 60 -2.12 -9.36 -27.34
N MET A 61 -2.03 -8.72 -28.50
CA MET A 61 -2.63 -7.42 -28.76
C MET A 61 -3.90 -7.68 -29.59
N ALA A 62 -5.04 -7.20 -29.10
CA ALA A 62 -6.22 -6.97 -29.93
C ALA A 62 -6.97 -5.77 -29.36
N THR A 63 -6.90 -4.67 -30.09
CA THR A 63 -7.68 -3.46 -29.94
C THR A 63 -9.14 -3.75 -30.31
N SER A 64 -10.08 -3.58 -29.38
CA SER A 64 -11.51 -3.53 -29.69
C SER A 64 -11.98 -2.09 -29.79
N CYS A 65 -12.39 -1.73 -31.00
CA CYS A 65 -13.02 -0.46 -31.34
C CYS A 65 -14.50 -0.53 -30.91
N VAL A 66 -14.91 0.35 -29.99
CA VAL A 66 -16.30 0.47 -29.54
C VAL A 66 -17.07 1.30 -30.56
N ARG A 67 -18.03 0.69 -31.26
CA ARG A 67 -19.06 1.41 -32.02
C ARG A 67 -20.22 1.74 -31.10
N THR A 68 -20.37 3.01 -30.76
CA THR A 68 -21.58 3.60 -30.21
C THR A 68 -22.59 3.83 -31.34
N VAL A 69 -23.76 3.20 -31.30
CA VAL A 69 -24.91 3.61 -32.12
C VAL A 69 -25.83 4.42 -31.22
N GLY A 70 -25.86 5.73 -31.47
CA GLY A 70 -26.72 6.68 -30.78
C GLY A 70 -28.18 6.48 -31.18
N ALA A 71 -29.05 6.45 -30.18
CA ALA A 71 -30.49 6.61 -30.36
C ALA A 71 -30.78 8.12 -30.49
N PHE A 72 -31.24 8.55 -31.67
CA PHE A 72 -31.82 9.88 -31.85
C PHE A 72 -33.35 9.73 -31.98
N LEU A 73 -34.04 10.30 -31.00
CA LEU A 73 -35.47 10.57 -31.02
C LEU A 73 -35.80 11.58 -32.13
N GLY A 74 -36.83 11.29 -32.92
CA GLY A 74 -37.45 12.23 -33.85
C GLY A 74 -38.94 11.95 -33.98
N LYS A 75 -39.75 12.84 -33.40
CA LYS A 75 -41.22 12.93 -33.52
C LYS A 75 -41.67 13.15 -34.96
N CYS A 76 -42.80 12.55 -35.33
CA CYS A 76 -43.95 13.08 -36.10
C CYS A 76 -45.00 11.95 -36.12
N GLY A 77 -46.26 12.10 -35.70
CA GLY A 77 -47.19 13.19 -35.99
C GLY A 77 -48.23 12.63 -36.97
N ASN A 78 -49.46 12.41 -36.49
CA ASN A 78 -50.64 11.90 -37.21
C ASN A 78 -50.80 12.39 -38.65
N CYS A 79 -51.34 11.53 -39.53
CA CYS A 79 -52.37 11.90 -40.52
C CYS A 79 -53.00 10.63 -41.14
N SER A 80 -54.32 10.53 -41.03
CA SER A 80 -55.21 9.58 -41.70
C SER A 80 -55.43 9.99 -43.16
N ALA A 81 -55.53 9.04 -44.09
CA ALA A 81 -56.24 9.26 -45.36
C ALA A 81 -56.74 7.93 -45.96
N ASN A 82 -58.06 7.86 -46.16
CA ASN A 82 -58.74 6.91 -47.03
C ASN A 82 -58.39 7.18 -48.49
N PHE A 83 -58.16 6.12 -49.28
CA PHE A 83 -58.47 6.11 -50.71
C PHE A 83 -58.93 4.70 -51.12
N ASN A 84 -60.18 4.62 -51.59
CA ASN A 84 -60.66 3.54 -52.46
C ASN A 84 -60.32 3.91 -53.90
N THR A 85 -59.90 2.96 -54.74
CA THR A 85 -60.68 2.41 -55.87
C THR A 85 -59.84 1.53 -56.82
N VAL A 86 -60.36 0.30 -57.05
CA VAL A 86 -60.59 -0.34 -58.37
C VAL A 86 -59.42 -1.03 -59.13
N THR A 87 -59.54 -2.37 -59.11
CA THR A 87 -59.26 -3.42 -60.13
C THR A 87 -58.00 -3.39 -61.00
N SER A 88 -57.23 -4.48 -60.94
CA SER A 88 -57.03 -5.38 -62.10
C SER A 88 -56.50 -6.75 -61.63
N GLN A 89 -57.06 -7.81 -62.22
CA GLN A 89 -56.64 -9.20 -62.06
C GLN A 89 -55.32 -9.42 -62.83
N LEU A 90 -54.37 -10.16 -62.25
CA LEU A 90 -53.68 -11.32 -62.87
C LEU A 90 -52.43 -11.77 -62.06
N SER A 91 -52.49 -13.03 -61.61
CA SER A 91 -51.40 -14.00 -61.48
C SER A 91 -50.05 -13.59 -60.83
N ARG A 92 -49.87 -14.01 -59.57
CA ARG A 92 -48.67 -14.76 -59.15
C ARG A 92 -48.91 -15.39 -57.76
N GLN A 93 -49.09 -16.71 -57.73
CA GLN A 93 -48.97 -17.47 -56.48
C GLN A 93 -47.51 -17.45 -56.03
N VAL A 94 -47.16 -16.52 -55.14
CA VAL A 94 -45.94 -16.63 -54.35
C VAL A 94 -46.32 -17.39 -53.08
N LEU A 95 -45.84 -18.64 -52.99
CA LEU A 95 -45.85 -19.42 -51.75
C LEU A 95 -45.10 -18.65 -50.66
N SER A 96 -45.83 -17.90 -49.83
CA SER A 96 -45.29 -17.39 -48.59
C SER A 96 -45.18 -18.57 -47.62
N ARG A 97 -43.96 -19.11 -47.48
CA ARG A 97 -43.65 -19.99 -46.35
C ARG A 97 -43.80 -19.15 -45.08
N GLN A 98 -44.89 -19.33 -44.35
CA GLN A 98 -44.99 -18.86 -42.98
C GLN A 98 -43.91 -19.60 -42.17
N ILE A 99 -42.83 -18.88 -41.83
CA ILE A 99 -41.89 -19.35 -40.82
C ILE A 99 -42.63 -19.24 -39.49
N CYS A 100 -43.09 -20.38 -38.96
CA CYS A 100 -43.57 -20.45 -37.58
C CYS A 100 -42.43 -20.01 -36.65
N VAL A 101 -42.48 -18.77 -36.16
CA VAL A 101 -41.62 -18.33 -35.07
C VAL A 101 -42.26 -18.85 -33.78
N SER A 102 -41.79 -19.99 -33.29
CA SER A 102 -42.15 -20.47 -31.95
C SER A 102 -41.48 -19.58 -30.91
N SER A 103 -42.22 -18.67 -30.29
CA SER A 103 -41.74 -17.95 -29.10
C SER A 103 -41.74 -18.92 -27.91
N THR A 104 -40.62 -19.59 -27.66
CA THR A 104 -40.45 -20.38 -26.44
C THR A 104 -40.13 -19.44 -25.27
N LEU A 105 -40.88 -19.54 -24.18
CA LEU A 105 -40.60 -18.79 -22.96
C LEU A 105 -39.25 -19.27 -22.40
N HIS A 106 -38.22 -18.44 -22.50
CA HIS A 106 -36.96 -18.70 -21.81
C HIS A 106 -37.17 -18.58 -20.30
N ARG A 107 -36.76 -19.61 -19.56
CA ARG A 107 -36.74 -19.62 -18.09
C ARG A 107 -35.92 -18.42 -17.63
N LYS A 108 -36.50 -17.57 -16.78
CA LYS A 108 -35.78 -16.44 -16.18
C LYS A 108 -34.55 -17.00 -15.46
N ASN A 109 -33.37 -16.47 -15.79
CA ASN A 109 -32.15 -16.83 -15.08
C ASN A 109 -32.34 -16.47 -13.61
N LEU A 110 -32.05 -17.43 -12.72
CA LEU A 110 -31.96 -17.15 -11.29
C LEU A 110 -30.89 -16.07 -11.10
N ALA A 111 -31.18 -15.08 -10.26
CA ALA A 111 -30.21 -14.04 -9.95
C ALA A 111 -28.94 -14.72 -9.42
N ALA A 112 -27.79 -14.37 -10.00
CA ALA A 112 -26.52 -14.81 -9.49
C ALA A 112 -26.40 -14.44 -8.01
N ALA A 113 -25.69 -15.27 -7.22
CA ALA A 113 -25.45 -14.98 -5.83
C ALA A 113 -24.88 -13.55 -5.68
N GLY A 114 -25.58 -12.74 -4.90
CA GLY A 114 -25.15 -11.37 -4.60
C GLY A 114 -23.88 -11.34 -3.74
N PRO A 115 -23.42 -10.15 -3.34
CA PRO A 115 -22.28 -10.04 -2.42
C PRO A 115 -22.55 -10.82 -1.12
N GLU A 116 -21.52 -11.50 -0.62
CA GLU A 116 -21.59 -12.25 0.63
C GLU A 116 -21.94 -11.30 1.79
N LYS A 117 -23.03 -11.63 2.50
CA LYS A 117 -23.47 -10.88 3.69
C LYS A 117 -23.10 -11.69 4.91
N PHE A 118 -22.43 -11.06 5.86
CA PHE A 118 -22.02 -11.71 7.11
C PHE A 118 -23.02 -11.33 8.19
N THR A 119 -23.78 -12.30 8.67
CA THR A 119 -24.71 -12.09 9.79
C THR A 119 -23.92 -11.94 11.09
N LEU A 120 -24.52 -11.30 12.09
CA LEU A 120 -23.90 -11.19 13.42
C LEU A 120 -23.62 -12.57 14.03
N GLU A 121 -24.54 -13.51 13.86
CA GLU A 121 -24.36 -14.90 14.30
C GLU A 121 -23.18 -15.59 13.62
N PHE A 122 -22.95 -15.31 12.34
CA PHE A 122 -21.79 -15.85 11.61
C PHE A 122 -20.49 -15.30 12.21
N ILE A 123 -20.42 -13.98 12.45
CA ILE A 123 -19.24 -13.36 13.06
C ILE A 123 -18.98 -13.93 14.46
N GLN A 124 -20.02 -14.13 15.27
CA GLN A 124 -19.90 -14.75 16.60
C GLN A 124 -19.31 -16.16 16.53
N LYS A 125 -19.81 -17.00 15.61
CA LYS A 125 -19.25 -18.34 15.39
C LYS A 125 -17.78 -18.30 14.98
N GLN A 126 -17.41 -17.37 14.10
CA GLN A 126 -16.01 -17.19 13.69
C GLN A 126 -15.11 -16.75 14.86
N VAL A 127 -15.63 -15.96 15.80
CA VAL A 127 -14.90 -15.57 17.02
C VAL A 127 -14.66 -16.79 17.93
N GLU A 128 -15.66 -17.63 18.10
CA GLU A 128 -15.53 -18.88 18.86
C GLU A 128 -14.50 -19.82 18.22
N GLU A 129 -14.59 -20.03 16.90
CA GLU A 129 -13.64 -20.84 16.13
C GLU A 129 -12.20 -20.30 16.23
N TYR A 130 -12.03 -18.97 16.13
CA TYR A 130 -10.74 -18.32 16.31
C TYR A 130 -10.16 -18.56 17.72
N ASN A 131 -10.99 -18.42 18.77
CA ASN A 131 -10.54 -18.63 20.15
C ASN A 131 -10.13 -20.09 20.42
N VAL A 132 -10.87 -21.05 19.87
CA VAL A 132 -10.53 -22.48 19.94
C VAL A 132 -9.25 -22.77 19.14
N GLY A 133 -9.16 -22.26 17.91
CA GLY A 133 -7.98 -22.38 17.06
C GLY A 133 -6.72 -21.77 17.70
N LYS A 134 -6.84 -20.64 18.37
CA LYS A 134 -5.76 -19.99 19.13
C LYS A 134 -5.19 -20.91 20.21
N ARG A 135 -6.06 -21.57 20.99
CA ARG A 135 -5.64 -22.53 22.04
C ARG A 135 -4.96 -23.76 21.44
N HIS A 136 -5.47 -24.27 20.32
CA HIS A 136 -4.84 -25.39 19.61
C HIS A 136 -3.47 -25.02 19.05
N LEU A 137 -3.33 -23.82 18.50
CA LEU A 137 -2.06 -23.33 17.98
C LEU A 137 -1.02 -23.21 19.11
N ALA A 138 -1.39 -22.63 20.25
CA ALA A 138 -0.54 -22.55 21.42
C ALA A 138 -0.08 -23.95 21.89
N ASN A 139 -1.01 -24.92 21.97
CA ASN A 139 -0.69 -26.31 22.33
C ASN A 139 0.27 -26.99 21.34
N MET A 140 0.10 -26.76 20.02
CA MET A 140 1.01 -27.30 19.00
C MET A 140 2.43 -26.73 19.12
N MET A 141 2.53 -25.45 19.51
CA MET A 141 3.81 -24.75 19.66
C MET A 141 4.43 -24.93 21.04
N GLY A 142 3.69 -25.48 22.00
CA GLY A 142 4.13 -25.64 23.39
C GLY A 142 4.15 -24.34 24.20
N GLU A 143 3.33 -23.36 23.82
CA GLU A 143 3.23 -22.04 24.47
C GLU A 143 1.98 -21.97 25.36
N ASP A 144 1.99 -21.04 26.33
CA ASP A 144 0.84 -20.80 27.20
C ASP A 144 -0.32 -20.10 26.45
N PRO A 145 -1.55 -20.65 26.46
CA PRO A 145 -2.66 -20.13 25.64
C PRO A 145 -3.14 -18.74 26.05
N GLU A 146 -2.99 -18.38 27.32
CA GLU A 146 -3.46 -17.10 27.86
C GLU A 146 -2.51 -15.94 27.50
N ASN A 147 -1.19 -16.19 27.45
CA ASN A 147 -0.18 -15.19 27.09
C ASN A 147 0.11 -15.15 25.58
N PHE A 148 -0.63 -15.92 24.78
CA PHE A 148 -0.38 -16.03 23.34
C PHE A 148 -0.84 -14.78 22.60
N THR A 149 0.11 -13.97 22.10
CA THR A 149 -0.16 -12.72 21.40
C THR A 149 -0.38 -12.93 19.90
N GLN A 150 -0.87 -11.91 19.19
CA GLN A 150 -1.05 -12.00 17.73
C GLN A 150 0.27 -12.13 16.98
N GLU A 151 1.37 -11.59 17.53
CA GLU A 151 2.71 -11.74 16.95
C GLU A 151 3.19 -13.19 17.03
N ASP A 152 2.88 -13.88 18.14
CA ASP A 152 3.17 -15.31 18.30
C ASP A 152 2.39 -16.14 17.29
N ILE A 153 1.10 -15.84 17.12
CA ILE A 153 0.25 -16.46 16.09
C ILE A 153 0.87 -16.30 14.70
N ASP A 154 1.24 -15.07 14.31
CA ASP A 154 1.79 -14.79 12.98
C ASP A 154 3.13 -15.52 12.76
N ARG A 155 3.98 -15.62 13.80
CA ARG A 155 5.24 -16.38 13.77
C ARG A 155 4.97 -17.88 13.62
N SER A 156 4.07 -18.44 14.40
CA SER A 156 3.70 -19.86 14.34
C SER A 156 3.12 -20.24 12.98
N ILE A 157 2.25 -19.42 12.40
CA ILE A 157 1.67 -19.66 11.07
C ILE A 157 2.72 -19.60 9.99
N THR A 158 3.64 -18.63 10.08
CA THR A 158 4.74 -18.53 9.12
C THR A 158 5.63 -19.77 9.15
N TYR A 159 5.81 -20.38 10.33
CA TYR A 159 6.55 -21.62 10.51
C TYR A 159 5.81 -22.87 10.00
N LEU A 160 4.53 -23.03 10.37
CA LEU A 160 3.71 -24.20 10.01
C LEU A 160 3.32 -24.19 8.52
N PHE A 161 3.04 -23.02 7.96
CA PHE A 161 2.60 -22.83 6.57
C PHE A 161 3.53 -21.85 5.84
N PRO A 162 4.79 -22.24 5.55
CA PRO A 162 5.76 -21.36 4.93
C PRO A 162 5.34 -21.02 3.49
N SER A 163 4.89 -19.77 3.30
CA SER A 163 4.49 -19.26 1.99
C SER A 163 5.52 -18.29 1.42
N GLY A 164 6.08 -18.63 0.26
CA GLY A 164 7.01 -17.80 -0.50
C GLY A 164 6.34 -16.71 -1.36
N LEU A 165 5.04 -16.47 -1.18
CA LEU A 165 4.31 -15.47 -1.96
C LEU A 165 4.80 -14.05 -1.63
N PHE A 166 5.03 -13.24 -2.67
CA PHE A 166 5.46 -11.84 -2.51
C PHE A 166 4.39 -10.96 -1.87
N GLU A 167 3.13 -11.16 -2.27
CA GLU A 167 2.00 -10.41 -1.73
C GLU A 167 1.66 -10.92 -0.33
N LYS A 168 1.84 -10.07 0.68
CA LYS A 168 1.63 -10.47 2.08
C LYS A 168 0.17 -10.81 2.39
N ARG A 169 -0.78 -10.16 1.71
CA ARG A 169 -2.22 -10.40 1.89
C ARG A 169 -2.71 -11.76 1.35
N ALA A 170 -1.94 -12.38 0.46
CA ALA A 170 -2.26 -13.69 -0.10
C ALA A 170 -1.62 -14.84 0.70
N ARG A 171 -0.85 -14.52 1.74
CA ARG A 171 -0.25 -15.53 2.62
C ARG A 171 -1.30 -16.08 3.59
N PRO A 172 -1.08 -17.31 4.09
CA PRO A 172 -1.80 -17.82 5.26
C PRO A 172 -1.80 -16.78 6.39
N LEU A 173 -2.98 -16.48 6.94
CA LEU A 173 -3.13 -15.62 8.11
C LEU A 173 -4.27 -16.13 8.98
N MET A 174 -4.13 -15.99 10.29
CA MET A 174 -5.18 -16.23 11.28
C MET A 174 -5.25 -15.00 12.16
N LYS A 175 -6.31 -14.22 12.01
CA LYS A 175 -6.54 -12.96 12.74
C LYS A 175 -7.92 -12.98 13.35
N HIS A 176 -8.15 -12.04 14.27
CA HIS A 176 -9.49 -11.85 14.81
C HIS A 176 -10.49 -11.52 13.69
N PRO A 177 -11.72 -12.08 13.69
CA PRO A 177 -12.70 -11.87 12.64
C PRO A 177 -13.02 -10.40 12.32
N GLU A 178 -12.96 -9.52 13.32
CA GLU A 178 -13.18 -8.08 13.14
C GLU A 178 -12.13 -7.38 12.26
N GLU A 179 -10.92 -7.95 12.15
CA GLU A 179 -9.87 -7.44 11.27
C GLU A 179 -9.97 -8.02 9.85
N ILE A 180 -10.54 -9.23 9.71
CA ILE A 180 -10.64 -9.93 8.44
C ILE A 180 -11.87 -9.45 7.67
N PHE A 181 -13.02 -9.45 8.34
CA PHE A 181 -14.29 -9.11 7.71
C PHE A 181 -14.48 -7.59 7.70
N PRO A 182 -14.99 -7.02 6.59
CA PRO A 182 -15.31 -5.61 6.54
C PRO A 182 -16.44 -5.29 7.52
N LYS A 183 -16.33 -4.16 8.22
CA LYS A 183 -17.41 -3.65 9.07
C LYS A 183 -18.67 -3.45 8.23
N GLN A 184 -19.80 -3.97 8.70
CA GLN A 184 -21.10 -3.83 8.05
C GLN A 184 -22.00 -2.93 8.89
N THR A 185 -22.90 -2.22 8.23
CA THR A 185 -23.96 -1.47 8.91
C THR A 185 -24.94 -2.45 9.55
N ALA A 186 -25.29 -2.22 10.81
CA ALA A 186 -26.37 -2.94 11.46
C ALA A 186 -27.71 -2.68 10.76
N VAL A 187 -28.71 -3.51 11.06
CA VAL A 187 -30.08 -3.29 10.62
C VAL A 187 -30.54 -1.91 11.11
N GLN A 188 -31.09 -1.10 10.21
CA GLN A 188 -31.37 0.32 10.44
C GLN A 188 -32.80 0.60 10.94
N TRP A 189 -33.65 -0.42 11.03
CA TRP A 189 -35.05 -0.34 11.48
C TRP A 189 -35.42 -1.56 12.33
N GLY A 190 -36.42 -1.40 13.19
CA GLY A 190 -36.97 -2.48 14.01
C GLY A 190 -37.95 -3.37 13.24
N GLU A 191 -38.54 -4.32 13.95
CA GLU A 191 -39.65 -5.15 13.42
C GLU A 191 -40.88 -4.33 13.05
N ASP A 192 -41.06 -3.16 13.68
CA ASP A 192 -42.08 -2.16 13.37
C ASP A 192 -41.87 -1.45 12.03
N GLY A 193 -40.69 -1.63 11.41
CA GLY A 193 -40.30 -0.98 10.16
C GLY A 193 -39.92 0.49 10.32
N ARG A 194 -39.83 1.02 11.56
CA ARG A 194 -39.43 2.40 11.81
C ARG A 194 -37.90 2.52 11.84
N PRO A 195 -37.30 3.42 11.06
CA PRO A 195 -35.87 3.65 11.13
C PRO A 195 -35.43 4.23 12.49
N PHE A 196 -34.27 3.78 12.99
CA PHE A 196 -33.72 4.26 14.27
C PHE A 196 -33.21 5.70 14.20
N HIS A 197 -32.68 6.11 13.05
CA HIS A 197 -32.08 7.43 12.86
C HIS A 197 -33.02 8.35 12.07
N SER A 198 -33.12 9.62 12.50
CA SER A 198 -34.00 10.61 11.85
C SER A 198 -33.61 10.92 10.41
N LEU A 199 -32.30 10.95 10.12
CA LEU A 199 -31.75 11.20 8.78
C LEU A 199 -31.65 9.93 7.89
N PHE A 200 -32.29 8.83 8.26
CA PHE A 200 -32.24 7.57 7.49
C PHE A 200 -32.61 7.77 6.01
N TYR A 201 -33.68 8.52 5.73
CA TYR A 201 -34.18 8.74 4.36
C TYR A 201 -33.28 9.61 3.48
N THR A 202 -32.18 10.15 4.02
CA THR A 202 -31.14 10.82 3.21
C THR A 202 -30.27 9.82 2.44
N GLY A 203 -30.27 8.54 2.85
CA GLY A 203 -29.41 7.49 2.31
C GLY A 203 -27.97 7.50 2.82
N LYS A 204 -27.53 8.58 3.48
CA LYS A 204 -26.19 8.72 4.10
C LYS A 204 -26.31 9.28 5.50
N GLN A 205 -26.96 8.52 6.38
CA GLN A 205 -27.36 9.00 7.68
C GLN A 205 -26.15 9.37 8.56
N SER A 206 -25.07 8.59 8.53
CA SER A 206 -23.89 8.82 9.35
C SER A 206 -23.14 10.07 8.89
N TYR A 207 -22.97 10.25 7.58
CA TYR A 207 -22.34 11.44 7.02
C TYR A 207 -23.14 12.72 7.33
N TYR A 208 -24.46 12.73 7.08
CA TYR A 208 -25.26 13.93 7.35
C TYR A 208 -25.46 14.20 8.85
N SER A 209 -25.44 13.17 9.69
CA SER A 209 -25.41 13.32 11.14
C SER A 209 -24.14 14.08 11.57
N LEU A 210 -22.98 13.65 11.08
CA LEU A 210 -21.72 14.34 11.32
C LEU A 210 -21.75 15.80 10.84
N MET A 211 -22.27 16.04 9.64
CA MET A 211 -22.43 17.41 9.11
C MET A 211 -23.34 18.28 9.98
N HIS A 212 -24.42 17.69 10.51
CA HIS A 212 -25.34 18.37 11.42
C HIS A 212 -24.68 18.68 12.76
N GLU A 213 -23.92 17.74 13.32
CA GLU A 213 -23.15 17.94 14.55
C GLU A 213 -22.14 19.09 14.40
N ILE A 214 -21.35 19.09 13.32
CA ILE A 214 -20.37 20.16 13.04
C ILE A 214 -21.07 21.52 12.97
N TYR A 215 -22.19 21.60 12.24
CA TYR A 215 -22.94 22.84 12.14
C TYR A 215 -23.54 23.26 13.49
N GLY A 216 -23.99 22.31 14.31
CA GLY A 216 -24.43 22.56 15.68
C GLY A 216 -23.33 23.14 16.56
N LYS A 217 -22.09 22.66 16.42
CA LYS A 217 -20.91 23.23 17.09
C LYS A 217 -20.55 24.62 16.60
N ILE A 218 -20.71 24.89 15.30
CA ILE A 218 -20.52 26.23 14.76
C ILE A 218 -21.50 27.21 15.41
N LEU A 219 -22.78 26.83 15.46
CA LEU A 219 -23.83 27.65 16.06
C LEU A 219 -23.66 27.81 17.59
N SER A 220 -23.16 26.79 18.29
CA SER A 220 -22.90 26.89 19.74
C SER A 220 -21.82 27.92 20.04
N ILE A 221 -20.78 27.98 19.20
CA ILE A 221 -19.71 28.99 19.27
C ILE A 221 -20.25 30.39 18.95
N GLU A 222 -21.05 30.55 17.89
CA GLU A 222 -21.69 31.84 17.56
C GLU A 222 -22.54 32.36 18.72
N LYS A 223 -23.40 31.50 19.30
CA LYS A 223 -24.21 31.83 20.49
C LYS A 223 -23.37 32.14 21.72
N TYR A 224 -22.20 31.52 21.84
CA TYR A 224 -21.28 31.81 22.94
C TYR A 224 -20.63 33.19 22.76
N GLN A 225 -20.22 33.53 21.53
CA GLN A 225 -19.69 34.85 21.19
C GLN A 225 -20.73 35.95 21.46
N ASP A 226 -21.97 35.76 21.04
CA ASP A 226 -23.04 36.74 21.28
C ASP A 226 -23.30 36.96 22.78
N ARG A 227 -23.26 35.89 23.58
CA ARG A 227 -23.35 35.98 25.04
C ARG A 227 -22.17 36.74 25.67
N LEU A 228 -20.97 36.59 25.15
CA LEU A 228 -19.79 37.34 25.63
C LEU A 228 -19.86 38.81 25.22
N ARG A 229 -20.31 39.11 24.00
CA ARG A 229 -20.54 40.47 23.50
C ARG A 229 -21.58 41.20 24.35
N ALA A 230 -22.70 40.54 24.66
CA ALA A 230 -23.74 41.10 25.53
C ALA A 230 -23.23 41.43 26.94
N LYS A 231 -22.21 40.71 27.43
CA LYS A 231 -21.55 40.97 28.73
C LYS A 231 -20.40 41.98 28.66
N GLY A 232 -20.03 42.46 27.46
CA GLY A 232 -18.90 43.35 27.25
C GLY A 232 -17.51 42.70 27.44
N LEU A 233 -17.43 41.38 27.57
CA LEU A 233 -16.20 40.62 27.84
C LEU A 233 -15.60 40.01 26.56
N PHE A 234 -15.89 40.59 25.40
CA PHE A 234 -15.40 40.07 24.13
C PHE A 234 -13.90 40.34 23.99
N SER A 235 -13.09 39.28 24.12
CA SER A 235 -11.67 39.33 23.78
C SER A 235 -11.46 38.92 22.33
N GLN A 236 -10.60 39.66 21.61
CA GLN A 236 -10.13 39.29 20.27
C GLN A 236 -8.93 38.32 20.34
N ASP A 237 -8.13 38.40 21.41
CA ASP A 237 -6.94 37.58 21.60
C ASP A 237 -7.33 36.25 22.25
N VAL A 238 -7.82 35.31 21.43
CA VAL A 238 -8.22 33.99 21.88
C VAL A 238 -7.19 32.96 21.41
N LYS A 239 -6.85 32.03 22.31
CA LYS A 239 -5.96 30.90 22.04
C LYS A 239 -6.46 30.13 20.81
N HIS A 240 -5.71 30.18 19.72
CA HIS A 240 -5.90 29.30 18.58
C HIS A 240 -5.39 27.90 18.93
N ILE A 241 -6.10 26.86 18.46
CA ILE A 241 -5.64 25.49 18.65
C ILE A 241 -4.39 25.28 17.80
N SER A 242 -3.28 24.99 18.46
CA SER A 242 -2.00 24.71 17.79
C SER A 242 -1.95 23.24 17.42
N PHE A 243 -2.45 22.92 16.23
CA PHE A 243 -2.24 21.61 15.63
C PHE A 243 -0.79 21.55 15.18
N GLY A 244 0.04 20.70 15.80
CA GLY A 244 1.41 20.45 15.35
C GLY A 244 1.45 19.78 13.97
N THR A 245 2.30 18.76 13.78
CA THR A 245 2.27 17.94 12.55
C THR A 245 1.09 16.96 12.57
N SER A 246 -0.13 17.46 12.37
CA SER A 246 -1.33 16.63 12.22
C SER A 246 -1.98 16.81 10.85
N ARG A 247 -2.61 15.75 10.35
CA ARG A 247 -3.42 15.78 9.13
C ARG A 247 -4.88 15.44 9.42
N TRP A 248 -5.77 15.88 8.55
CA TRP A 248 -7.14 15.35 8.49
C TRP A 248 -7.13 13.86 8.11
N LEU A 249 -8.17 13.14 8.53
CA LEU A 249 -8.40 11.78 8.04
C LEU A 249 -8.57 11.79 6.52
N THR A 250 -8.03 10.78 5.86
CA THR A 250 -8.26 10.61 4.42
C THR A 250 -9.70 10.20 4.16
N LYS A 251 -10.14 10.33 2.90
CA LYS A 251 -11.46 9.86 2.47
C LYS A 251 -11.70 8.39 2.85
N GLU A 252 -10.74 7.51 2.59
CA GLU A 252 -10.84 6.07 2.87
C GLU A 252 -10.96 5.79 4.37
N GLU A 253 -10.20 6.51 5.20
CA GLU A 253 -10.29 6.41 6.66
C GLU A 253 -11.67 6.86 7.15
N LEU A 254 -12.22 7.94 6.57
CA LEU A 254 -13.55 8.44 6.93
C LEU A 254 -14.67 7.48 6.50
N GLU A 255 -14.59 6.89 5.31
CA GLU A 255 -15.53 5.86 4.84
C GLU A 255 -15.51 4.64 5.76
N SER A 256 -14.31 4.21 6.20
CA SER A 256 -14.16 3.12 7.16
C SER A 256 -14.75 3.44 8.54
N LEU A 257 -14.62 4.68 9.01
CA LEU A 257 -15.21 5.12 10.27
C LEU A 257 -16.73 5.19 10.23
N LEU A 258 -17.30 5.75 9.16
CA LEU A 258 -18.74 5.94 9.02
C LEU A 258 -19.46 4.69 8.49
N VAL A 259 -18.72 3.73 7.92
CA VAL A 259 -19.25 2.55 7.24
C VAL A 259 -20.23 2.95 6.12
N GLU A 260 -19.91 4.05 5.43
CA GLU A 260 -20.71 4.62 4.35
C GLU A 260 -19.81 5.04 3.19
N THR A 261 -20.34 4.99 1.97
CA THR A 261 -19.62 5.46 0.78
C THR A 261 -19.77 6.96 0.60
N ILE A 262 -18.64 7.66 0.42
CA ILE A 262 -18.59 9.11 0.41
C ILE A 262 -18.11 9.58 -0.98
N SER A 263 -18.71 10.65 -1.49
CA SER A 263 -18.22 11.28 -2.72
C SER A 263 -17.01 12.16 -2.39
N PRO A 264 -16.00 12.29 -3.28
CA PRO A 264 -14.91 13.25 -3.03
C PRO A 264 -15.41 14.67 -2.75
N HIS A 265 -16.48 15.11 -3.43
CA HIS A 265 -17.09 16.43 -3.19
C HIS A 265 -17.70 16.57 -1.80
N ASP A 266 -18.31 15.49 -1.28
CA ASP A 266 -18.87 15.45 0.07
C ASP A 266 -17.74 15.56 1.11
N TYR A 267 -16.64 14.84 0.90
CA TYR A 267 -15.45 14.92 1.74
C TYR A 267 -14.86 16.34 1.75
N ASP A 268 -14.70 16.99 0.59
CA ASP A 268 -14.18 18.36 0.51
C ASP A 268 -15.11 19.35 1.24
N ARG A 269 -16.42 19.15 1.18
CA ARG A 269 -17.40 19.96 1.92
C ARG A 269 -17.24 19.81 3.42
N LEU A 270 -17.04 18.59 3.90
CA LEU A 270 -16.79 18.32 5.32
C LEU A 270 -15.51 18.98 5.80
N VAL A 271 -14.42 18.87 5.03
CA VAL A 271 -13.14 19.52 5.37
C VAL A 271 -13.31 21.03 5.42
N LYS A 272 -14.00 21.64 4.44
CA LYS A 272 -14.28 23.10 4.46
C LYS A 272 -15.09 23.54 5.68
N LEU A 273 -16.05 22.73 6.13
CA LEU A 273 -16.81 23.04 7.35
C LEU A 273 -15.94 22.92 8.60
N MET A 274 -15.08 21.91 8.67
CA MET A 274 -14.13 21.75 9.78
C MET A 274 -13.11 22.90 9.81
N GLU A 275 -12.57 23.31 8.65
CA GLU A 275 -11.69 24.48 8.55
C GLU A 275 -12.40 25.77 8.95
N ARG A 276 -13.69 25.90 8.60
CA ARG A 276 -14.52 27.00 9.07
C ARG A 276 -14.71 26.97 10.58
N LEU A 277 -14.92 25.81 11.21
CA LEU A 277 -14.99 25.69 12.66
C LEU A 277 -13.69 26.20 13.32
N LEU A 278 -12.54 25.84 12.74
CA LEU A 278 -11.22 26.23 13.23
C LEU A 278 -10.91 27.72 13.05
N SER A 279 -11.47 28.38 12.04
CA SER A 279 -11.23 29.81 11.79
C SER A 279 -12.00 30.73 12.74
N MET A 280 -13.00 30.21 13.48
CA MET A 280 -13.79 31.00 14.41
C MET A 280 -13.07 31.27 15.74
N PRO A 281 -13.33 32.43 16.38
CA PRO A 281 -12.84 32.68 17.72
C PRO A 281 -13.53 31.74 18.73
N TYR A 282 -12.79 31.33 19.77
CA TYR A 282 -13.21 30.36 20.80
C TYR A 282 -13.35 28.91 20.33
N CYS A 283 -12.68 28.52 19.24
CA CYS A 283 -12.67 27.14 18.75
C CYS A 283 -12.15 26.11 19.78
N ALA A 284 -11.31 26.52 20.74
CA ALA A 284 -10.74 25.64 21.77
C ALA A 284 -11.79 24.85 22.58
N THR A 285 -13.03 25.33 22.70
CA THR A 285 -14.10 24.59 23.37
C THR A 285 -14.40 23.25 22.68
N GLU A 286 -14.16 23.15 21.38
CA GLU A 286 -14.49 21.99 20.55
C GLU A 286 -13.24 21.23 20.07
N GLU A 287 -12.12 21.38 20.78
CA GLU A 287 -10.84 20.76 20.43
C GLU A 287 -10.94 19.21 20.41
N GLU A 288 -11.57 18.61 21.42
CA GLU A 288 -11.75 17.15 21.51
C GLU A 288 -12.49 16.57 20.30
N PHE A 289 -13.50 17.31 19.82
CA PHE A 289 -14.29 16.91 18.65
C PHE A 289 -13.42 16.92 17.39
N VAL A 290 -12.62 17.98 17.18
CA VAL A 290 -11.70 18.06 16.04
C VAL A 290 -10.62 16.99 16.10
N LEU A 291 -10.06 16.71 17.28
CA LEU A 291 -9.00 15.74 17.47
C LEU A 291 -9.42 14.32 17.08
N ARG A 292 -10.70 13.96 17.26
CA ARG A 292 -11.27 12.69 16.79
C ARG A 292 -11.09 12.49 15.28
N TYR A 293 -11.09 13.58 14.52
CA TYR A 293 -10.93 13.59 13.06
C TYR A 293 -9.54 14.04 12.59
N ARG A 294 -8.54 14.02 13.48
CA ARG A 294 -7.15 14.31 13.16
C ARG A 294 -6.28 13.08 13.43
N ARG A 295 -5.23 12.91 12.61
CA ARG A 295 -4.17 11.92 12.82
C ARG A 295 -2.84 12.64 13.00
N GLN A 296 -2.10 12.25 14.04
CA GLN A 296 -0.73 12.73 14.24
C GLN A 296 0.17 12.15 13.17
N LEU A 297 0.99 13.00 12.57
CA LEU A 297 2.06 12.61 11.67
C LEU A 297 3.37 12.61 12.45
N GLU A 298 4.02 11.46 12.47
CA GLU A 298 5.38 11.33 12.95
C GLU A 298 6.31 12.07 11.98
N ALA A 299 6.85 13.20 12.42
CA ALA A 299 7.85 13.92 11.65
C ALA A 299 9.16 13.12 11.70
N GLN A 300 9.47 12.39 10.62
CA GLN A 300 10.78 11.76 10.49
C GLN A 300 11.86 12.85 10.40
N SER A 301 12.73 12.88 11.40
CA SER A 301 13.88 13.78 11.40
C SER A 301 14.80 13.44 10.23
N ARG A 302 15.17 14.44 9.42
CA ARG A 302 16.16 14.31 8.35
C ARG A 302 17.60 14.33 8.86
N LYS A 303 17.80 14.44 10.19
CA LYS A 303 19.12 14.44 10.80
C LYS A 303 19.79 13.10 10.53
N GLN A 304 21.01 13.15 10.00
CA GLN A 304 21.84 11.97 9.82
C GLN A 304 22.21 11.43 11.21
N MET A 305 22.00 10.15 11.46
CA MET A 305 22.53 9.50 12.66
C MET A 305 24.07 9.46 12.53
N VAL A 306 24.74 10.08 13.49
CA VAL A 306 26.20 10.16 13.56
C VAL A 306 26.69 9.03 14.47
N PRO A 307 27.55 8.11 14.00
CA PRO A 307 28.10 7.07 14.87
C PRO A 307 29.01 7.69 15.94
N PRO A 308 29.07 7.12 17.15
CA PRO A 308 30.00 7.57 18.18
C PRO A 308 31.45 7.37 17.73
N LEU A 309 32.33 8.28 18.15
CA LEU A 309 33.77 8.18 17.87
C LEU A 309 34.39 7.03 18.67
N GLU A 310 35.13 6.17 17.97
CA GLU A 310 35.93 5.11 18.57
C GLU A 310 37.36 5.60 18.80
N LYS A 311 38.10 4.95 19.72
CA LYS A 311 39.50 5.27 20.00
C LYS A 311 40.36 4.04 19.81
N ASP A 312 41.48 4.21 19.11
CA ASP A 312 42.47 3.16 18.91
C ASP A 312 43.27 2.87 20.19
N GLU A 313 44.08 1.81 20.18
CA GLU A 313 45.09 1.49 21.21
C GLU A 313 46.08 2.65 21.47
N ARG A 314 46.28 3.51 20.45
CA ARG A 314 47.13 4.71 20.52
C ARG A 314 46.41 5.93 21.09
N GLY A 315 45.12 5.79 21.45
CA GLY A 315 44.28 6.88 21.95
C GLY A 315 43.77 7.85 20.87
N VAL A 316 44.04 7.58 19.59
CA VAL A 316 43.58 8.41 18.47
C VAL A 316 42.12 8.12 18.19
N ALA A 317 41.31 9.18 18.05
CA ALA A 317 39.92 9.04 17.68
C ALA A 317 39.79 8.71 16.19
N PHE A 318 38.99 7.70 15.87
CA PHE A 318 38.69 7.32 14.51
C PHE A 318 37.19 7.09 14.31
N SER A 319 36.76 7.20 13.06
CA SER A 319 35.40 6.89 12.64
C SER A 319 35.44 5.97 11.43
N THR A 320 34.57 4.97 11.42
CA THR A 320 34.42 4.05 10.29
C THR A 320 33.09 4.30 9.60
N ALA A 321 33.11 4.39 8.26
CA ALA A 321 31.89 4.52 7.49
C ALA A 321 31.95 3.81 6.14
N GLU A 322 30.77 3.43 5.66
CA GLU A 322 30.58 2.72 4.41
C GLU A 322 29.92 3.60 3.34
N GLY A 323 30.35 3.37 2.11
CA GLY A 323 29.86 4.06 0.91
C GLY A 323 29.60 3.08 -0.21
N ARG A 324 28.51 3.30 -0.95
CA ARG A 324 28.15 2.49 -2.11
C ARG A 324 27.77 3.37 -3.29
N ARG A 325 28.29 3.02 -4.48
CA ARG A 325 27.90 3.65 -5.74
C ARG A 325 27.89 2.62 -6.85
N LYS A 326 26.74 2.47 -7.52
CA LYS A 326 26.50 1.43 -8.53
C LYS A 326 26.79 0.04 -7.93
N THR A 327 27.88 -0.60 -8.37
CA THR A 327 28.35 -1.92 -7.93
C THR A 327 29.63 -1.83 -7.09
N SER A 328 30.14 -0.62 -6.83
CA SER A 328 31.31 -0.41 -5.97
C SER A 328 30.87 -0.19 -4.53
N GLU A 329 31.60 -0.83 -3.63
CA GLU A 329 31.44 -0.74 -2.19
C GLU A 329 32.77 -0.35 -1.57
N SER A 330 32.74 0.58 -0.61
CA SER A 330 33.91 1.10 0.07
C SER A 330 33.69 1.21 1.56
N SER A 331 34.70 0.84 2.33
CA SER A 331 34.81 1.10 3.76
C SER A 331 35.99 2.03 3.99
N VAL A 332 35.80 3.06 4.81
CA VAL A 332 36.84 4.06 5.11
C VAL A 332 36.96 4.21 6.62
N VAL A 333 38.19 4.09 7.10
CA VAL A 333 38.58 4.45 8.46
C VAL A 333 39.25 5.82 8.37
N LEU A 334 38.67 6.79 9.07
CA LEU A 334 39.18 8.16 9.13
C LEU A 334 39.72 8.40 10.54
N ARG A 335 41.01 8.72 10.64
CA ARG A 335 41.70 8.99 11.91
C ARG A 335 41.96 10.50 12.05
N ASP A 336 41.71 11.05 13.24
CA ASP A 336 42.01 12.46 13.55
C ASP A 336 43.52 12.67 13.81
N CYS A 337 43.97 13.93 13.75
CA CYS A 337 45.36 14.34 13.95
C CYS A 337 46.36 13.64 12.99
N GLY A 338 45.97 13.54 11.72
CA GLY A 338 46.79 12.98 10.65
C GLY A 338 47.68 14.01 9.94
N SER A 339 48.38 13.51 8.92
CA SER A 339 49.21 14.28 7.99
C SER A 339 48.56 14.48 6.62
N GLY A 340 47.33 14.01 6.44
CA GLY A 340 46.63 14.02 5.17
C GLY A 340 46.95 12.81 4.29
N ARG A 341 47.48 11.74 4.87
CA ARG A 341 47.86 10.53 4.13
C ARG A 341 46.60 9.75 3.76
N VAL A 342 46.45 9.45 2.47
CA VAL A 342 45.31 8.67 1.97
C VAL A 342 45.81 7.37 1.34
N SER A 343 45.53 6.24 1.97
CA SER A 343 45.77 4.92 1.42
C SER A 343 44.47 4.30 0.89
N ILE A 344 44.53 3.67 -0.29
CA ILE A 344 43.44 2.92 -0.91
C ILE A 344 43.94 1.50 -1.19
N ASN A 345 43.35 0.50 -0.53
CA ASN A 345 43.74 -0.92 -0.64
C ASN A 345 45.26 -1.14 -0.43
N GLY A 346 45.86 -0.41 0.52
CA GLY A 346 47.30 -0.48 0.81
C GLY A 346 48.22 0.27 -0.17
N GLN A 347 47.67 0.92 -1.20
CA GLN A 347 48.42 1.76 -2.15
C GLN A 347 48.12 3.25 -1.91
N ASP A 348 49.01 4.14 -2.34
CA ASP A 348 48.76 5.58 -2.26
C ASP A 348 47.66 6.02 -3.25
N TYR A 349 46.83 6.99 -2.84
CA TYR A 349 45.67 7.40 -3.63
C TYR A 349 46.04 7.96 -5.00
N LEU A 350 47.23 8.57 -5.15
CA LEU A 350 47.74 9.09 -6.41
C LEU A 350 47.97 7.98 -7.45
N HIS A 351 48.46 6.82 -7.00
CA HIS A 351 48.71 5.66 -7.84
C HIS A 351 47.42 4.90 -8.15
N TYR A 352 46.52 4.78 -7.18
CA TYR A 352 45.25 4.08 -7.36
C TYR A 352 44.28 4.85 -8.25
N LEU A 353 44.06 6.14 -7.97
CA LEU A 353 43.21 7.03 -8.75
C LEU A 353 44.07 7.82 -9.74
N THR A 354 44.34 7.25 -10.91
CA THR A 354 45.20 7.88 -11.92
C THR A 354 44.59 9.13 -12.56
N VAL A 355 43.25 9.20 -12.65
CA VAL A 355 42.52 10.29 -13.30
C VAL A 355 42.22 11.41 -12.31
N LEU A 356 42.48 12.66 -12.71
CA LEU A 356 42.24 13.85 -11.89
C LEU A 356 40.80 13.93 -11.35
N GLN A 357 39.81 13.68 -12.22
CA GLN A 357 38.40 13.69 -11.85
C GLN A 357 38.08 12.76 -10.66
N ASP A 358 38.71 11.59 -10.60
CA ASP A 358 38.46 10.63 -9.52
C ASP A 358 39.10 11.12 -8.20
N ARG A 359 40.25 11.82 -8.27
CA ARG A 359 40.91 12.47 -7.12
C ARG A 359 40.08 13.64 -6.58
N GLU A 360 39.54 14.48 -7.46
CA GLU A 360 38.66 15.58 -7.07
C GLU A 360 37.43 15.09 -6.31
N GLN A 361 36.83 13.96 -6.71
CA GLN A 361 35.70 13.38 -5.98
C GLN A 361 36.07 12.96 -4.56
N LEU A 362 37.27 12.40 -4.35
CA LEU A 362 37.76 12.02 -3.03
C LEU A 362 38.03 13.25 -2.14
N MET A 363 38.62 14.30 -2.73
CA MET A 363 38.99 15.53 -2.00
C MET A 363 37.79 16.43 -1.69
N PHE A 364 36.72 16.37 -2.49
CA PHE A 364 35.56 17.25 -2.37
C PHE A 364 34.97 17.38 -0.95
N PRO A 365 34.69 16.30 -0.18
CA PRO A 365 34.16 16.43 1.19
C PRO A 365 35.15 17.11 2.16
N LEU A 366 36.45 16.84 2.03
CA LEU A 366 37.48 17.47 2.85
C LEU A 366 37.64 18.96 2.53
N GLN A 367 37.60 19.30 1.24
CA GLN A 367 37.67 20.68 0.77
C GLN A 367 36.43 21.48 1.14
N PHE A 368 35.24 20.90 1.03
CA PHE A 368 33.97 21.54 1.37
C PHE A 368 33.93 22.01 2.83
N MET A 369 34.52 21.21 3.73
CA MET A 369 34.61 21.53 5.16
C MET A 369 35.86 22.33 5.55
N GLY A 370 36.76 22.62 4.60
CA GLY A 370 38.02 23.32 4.89
C GLY A 370 39.01 22.52 5.75
N MET A 371 38.92 21.18 5.76
CA MET A 371 39.72 20.29 6.61
C MET A 371 40.75 19.46 5.83
N LEU A 372 41.28 20.03 4.74
CA LEU A 372 42.32 19.37 3.95
C LEU A 372 43.58 19.17 4.80
N GLY A 373 44.13 17.95 4.79
CA GLY A 373 45.37 17.61 5.51
C GLY A 373 45.22 17.29 7.00
N ARG A 374 44.03 17.43 7.58
CA ARG A 374 43.79 17.11 9.01
C ARG A 374 43.67 15.62 9.30
N PHE A 375 43.09 14.87 8.37
CA PHE A 375 42.71 13.47 8.58
C PHE A 375 43.60 12.52 7.79
N ASP A 376 43.93 11.38 8.39
CA ASP A 376 44.51 10.25 7.66
C ASP A 376 43.39 9.27 7.29
N LEU A 377 43.37 8.86 6.02
CA LEU A 377 42.32 8.02 5.43
C LEU A 377 42.90 6.65 5.08
N GLU A 378 42.32 5.60 5.67
CA GLU A 378 42.58 4.22 5.30
C GLU A 378 41.33 3.65 4.62
N CYS A 379 41.40 3.53 3.30
CA CYS A 379 40.26 3.15 2.47
C CYS A 379 40.41 1.73 1.94
N SER A 380 39.34 0.94 2.04
CA SER A 380 39.18 -0.34 1.35
C SER A 380 38.04 -0.24 0.34
N VAL A 381 38.29 -0.55 -0.93
CA VAL A 381 37.29 -0.45 -2.00
C VAL A 381 37.29 -1.69 -2.89
N SER A 382 36.10 -2.19 -3.21
CA SER A 382 35.91 -3.37 -4.04
C SER A 382 34.78 -3.18 -5.07
N GLY A 383 34.88 -3.91 -6.19
CA GLY A 383 33.86 -3.94 -7.24
C GLY A 383 33.73 -2.67 -8.11
N GLY A 384 32.93 -2.78 -9.17
CA GLY A 384 32.65 -1.71 -10.14
C GLY A 384 33.86 -1.26 -10.97
N GLY A 385 33.97 0.05 -11.25
CA GLY A 385 35.08 0.64 -12.00
C GLY A 385 35.54 1.98 -11.43
N ARG A 386 36.58 2.58 -12.01
CA ARG A 386 37.30 3.74 -11.42
C ARG A 386 36.42 4.84 -10.82
N SER A 387 35.49 5.39 -11.60
CA SER A 387 34.67 6.52 -11.16
C SER A 387 33.52 6.12 -10.24
N SER A 388 33.09 4.85 -10.28
CA SER A 388 32.14 4.36 -9.27
C SER A 388 32.83 4.15 -7.94
N GLN A 389 34.07 3.66 -7.93
CA GLN A 389 34.89 3.53 -6.72
C GLN A 389 35.18 4.89 -6.09
N ALA A 390 35.63 5.88 -6.87
CA ALA A 390 35.86 7.24 -6.37
C ALA A 390 34.60 7.88 -5.74
N GLY A 391 33.43 7.67 -6.36
CA GLY A 391 32.18 8.18 -5.79
C GLY A 391 31.67 7.39 -4.58
N ALA A 392 32.01 6.11 -4.45
CA ALA A 392 31.73 5.34 -3.24
C ALA A 392 32.59 5.83 -2.09
N LEU A 393 33.90 6.01 -2.33
CA LEU A 393 34.86 6.58 -1.38
C LEU A 393 34.42 7.97 -0.91
N ARG A 394 34.00 8.84 -1.82
CA ARG A 394 33.46 10.16 -1.48
C ARG A 394 32.33 10.10 -0.44
N LEU A 395 31.38 9.18 -0.62
CA LEU A 395 30.26 9.00 0.31
C LEU A 395 30.73 8.44 1.65
N ALA A 396 31.65 7.48 1.64
CA ALA A 396 32.22 6.89 2.86
C ALA A 396 33.00 7.94 3.67
N VAL A 397 33.90 8.70 3.02
CA VAL A 397 34.64 9.79 3.64
C VAL A 397 33.69 10.84 4.22
N ALA A 398 32.69 11.28 3.45
CA ALA A 398 31.71 12.26 3.93
C ALA A 398 30.95 11.79 5.17
N ARG A 399 30.57 10.50 5.23
CA ARG A 399 29.89 9.92 6.40
C ARG A 399 30.79 9.75 7.60
N ALA A 400 32.05 9.35 7.38
CA ALA A 400 33.05 9.24 8.44
C ALA A 400 33.29 10.61 9.10
N MET A 401 33.44 11.65 8.27
CA MET A 401 33.64 13.03 8.73
C MET A 401 32.52 13.54 9.64
N CYS A 402 31.25 13.12 9.46
CA CYS A 402 30.13 13.56 10.29
C CYS A 402 30.37 13.40 11.80
N SER A 403 31.18 12.42 12.21
CA SER A 403 31.51 12.14 13.61
C SER A 403 32.37 13.23 14.27
N PHE A 404 33.09 14.01 13.46
CA PHE A 404 33.98 15.08 13.90
C PHE A 404 33.38 16.48 13.73
N LEU A 405 32.18 16.58 13.16
CA LEU A 405 31.53 17.83 12.78
C LEU A 405 30.39 18.20 13.73
N SER A 406 30.08 19.49 13.79
CA SER A 406 28.88 19.98 14.49
C SER A 406 27.60 19.64 13.71
N GLU A 407 26.45 19.60 14.39
CA GLU A 407 25.17 19.31 13.73
C GLU A 407 24.84 20.26 12.57
N GLY A 408 25.24 21.53 12.67
CA GLY A 408 25.02 22.53 11.62
C GLY A 408 25.80 22.25 10.34
N GLU A 409 27.06 21.81 10.48
CA GLU A 409 27.93 21.44 9.36
C GLU A 409 27.48 20.13 8.69
N VAL A 410 26.98 19.18 9.47
CA VAL A 410 26.40 17.94 8.92
C VAL A 410 25.19 18.27 8.04
N GLU A 411 24.37 19.24 8.43
CA GLU A 411 23.23 19.69 7.63
C GLU A 411 23.67 20.41 6.34
N THR A 412 24.75 21.19 6.35
CA THR A 412 25.29 21.79 5.11
C THR A 412 25.84 20.72 4.15
N MET A 413 26.53 19.70 4.66
CA MET A 413 26.97 18.55 3.85
C MET A 413 25.79 17.76 3.27
N ARG A 414 24.70 17.60 4.05
CA ARG A 414 23.46 16.96 3.59
C ARG A 414 22.85 17.75 2.43
N GLN A 415 22.77 19.08 2.56
CA GLN A 415 22.23 19.97 1.52
C GLN A 415 23.10 20.00 0.27
N ALA A 416 24.44 19.90 0.41
CA ALA A 416 25.38 19.76 -0.70
C ALA A 416 25.29 18.39 -1.40
N GLY A 417 24.52 17.43 -0.87
CA GLY A 417 24.33 16.11 -1.47
C GLY A 417 25.50 15.16 -1.26
N LEU A 418 26.36 15.41 -0.27
CA LEU A 418 27.51 14.56 0.07
C LEU A 418 27.10 13.27 0.79
N LEU A 419 26.05 13.34 1.61
CA LEU A 419 25.58 12.24 2.47
C LEU A 419 24.53 11.35 1.78
N THR A 420 24.00 11.79 0.64
CA THR A 420 22.95 11.08 -0.10
C THR A 420 23.57 10.02 -1.02
N PRO A 421 23.20 8.73 -0.88
CA PRO A 421 23.63 7.71 -1.83
C PRO A 421 23.02 7.94 -3.21
N ASP A 422 23.82 7.84 -4.28
CA ASP A 422 23.34 8.01 -5.67
C ASP A 422 22.52 6.77 -6.10
N PRO A 423 21.19 6.87 -6.28
CA PRO A 423 20.35 5.72 -6.61
C PRO A 423 20.46 5.30 -8.09
N ARG A 424 21.21 6.03 -8.92
CA ARG A 424 21.30 5.76 -10.36
C ARG A 424 22.13 4.49 -10.63
N VAL A 425 21.42 3.43 -11.02
CA VAL A 425 22.00 2.14 -11.40
C VAL A 425 21.68 1.82 -12.86
N ARG A 426 22.53 1.00 -13.52
CA ARG A 426 22.28 0.56 -14.89
C ARG A 426 20.94 -0.17 -14.98
N GLU A 427 20.02 0.38 -15.76
CA GLU A 427 18.75 -0.29 -16.03
C GLU A 427 18.95 -1.58 -16.85
N ARG A 428 18.14 -2.60 -16.56
CA ARG A 428 18.12 -3.84 -17.35
C ARG A 428 17.66 -3.58 -18.80
N LYS A 429 18.18 -4.38 -19.73
CA LYS A 429 17.66 -4.50 -21.10
C LYS A 429 16.27 -5.14 -21.07
N LYS A 430 15.38 -4.72 -21.97
CA LYS A 430 14.03 -5.27 -22.10
C LYS A 430 13.99 -6.17 -23.34
N PRO A 431 13.32 -7.34 -23.30
CA PRO A 431 13.16 -8.17 -24.50
C PRO A 431 12.38 -7.39 -25.58
N GLY A 432 12.70 -7.62 -26.85
CA GLY A 432 12.13 -6.86 -27.98
C GLY A 432 12.68 -5.44 -28.15
N GLN A 433 13.76 -5.08 -27.45
CA GLN A 433 14.44 -3.77 -27.57
C GLN A 433 15.95 -3.98 -27.74
N GLU A 434 16.62 -3.03 -28.39
CA GLU A 434 18.07 -3.10 -28.60
C GLU A 434 18.84 -2.89 -27.28
N GLY A 435 18.40 -1.90 -26.49
CA GLY A 435 18.98 -1.56 -25.19
C GLY A 435 17.95 -1.45 -24.06
N ALA A 436 18.33 -0.77 -22.98
CA ALA A 436 17.40 -0.49 -21.88
C ALA A 436 16.27 0.48 -22.29
N ARG A 437 16.57 1.43 -23.18
CA ARG A 437 15.59 2.41 -23.69
C ARG A 437 15.58 2.47 -25.23
N LYS A 438 16.74 2.27 -25.86
CA LYS A 438 16.91 2.22 -27.32
C LYS A 438 16.06 1.09 -27.92
N LYS A 439 15.22 1.44 -28.89
CA LYS A 439 14.41 0.50 -29.68
C LYS A 439 15.17 0.12 -30.95
N PHE A 440 14.80 -1.01 -31.54
CA PHE A 440 15.23 -1.32 -32.90
C PHE A 440 14.67 -0.29 -33.87
N THR A 441 15.33 -0.14 -35.01
CA THR A 441 14.84 0.69 -36.11
C THR A 441 13.46 0.20 -36.55
N TRP A 442 12.45 1.06 -36.41
CA TRP A 442 11.11 0.76 -36.86
C TRP A 442 11.03 0.95 -38.39
N LYS A 443 10.62 -0.11 -39.10
CA LYS A 443 10.32 -0.04 -40.54
C LYS A 443 8.82 0.06 -40.74
N LYS A 444 8.36 1.09 -41.44
CA LYS A 444 6.94 1.35 -41.69
C LYS A 444 6.35 0.54 -42.84
N ARG A 445 7.18 0.14 -43.81
CA ARG A 445 6.78 -0.45 -45.09
C ARG A 445 7.29 -1.87 -45.21
#